data_AF-A0A7W0JXV6-F1
#
_entry.id   AF-A0A7W0JXV6-F1
#
_cell.length_a   1.000
_cell.length_b   1.000
_cell.length_c   1.000
_cell.angle_alpha   90.00
_cell.angle_beta   90.00
_cell.angle_gamma   90.00
#
_symmetry.space_group_name_H-M   'P 1'
#
loop_
_entity.id
_entity.type
_entity.pdbx_description
1 polymer ?
#
loop_
_entity_poly.entity_id
_entity_poly.type
_entity_poly.pdbx_seq_one_letter_code
_entity_poly.pdbx_strand_id
1 'polypeptide(L)'
;MSAHGEAMIASRRLDTQVKRERVAAAVDARAATGQELSIAAISRHAGVSRKFIYSHPDLRAQIEQRARQHSRRATDAAVADGRVTVASLRADLANTKAHNHRLRQQLRALEQRLSETLGQEVADELGPGGAPADELRSERSWGLCDSTRRWTTPWRVTSRWWKPSGLRPTSRTSASPSKLSLKESPSGEAGC
;
A
#
# COMPACT_ATOMS: atom_id res chain seq x y z
N MET A 1 0.24 41.80 38.94
CA MET A 1 0.09 40.41 38.43
C MET A 1 0.17 39.49 39.63
N SER A 2 -0.85 38.67 39.89
CA SER A 2 -0.99 37.95 41.16
C SER A 2 -0.17 36.65 41.17
N ALA A 3 0.58 36.39 42.24
CA ALA A 3 1.45 35.21 42.41
C ALA A 3 0.76 33.86 42.15
N HIS A 4 -0.56 33.77 42.38
CA HIS A 4 -1.36 32.58 42.09
C HIS A 4 -1.44 32.27 40.58
N GLY A 5 -1.50 33.29 39.72
CA GLY A 5 -1.51 33.10 38.27
C GLY A 5 -0.19 32.54 37.74
N GLU A 6 0.93 33.00 38.29
CA GLU A 6 2.26 32.50 37.97
C GLU A 6 2.44 31.05 38.40
N ALA A 7 1.99 30.68 39.61
CA ALA A 7 1.98 29.31 40.10
C ALA A 7 1.18 28.36 39.19
N MET A 8 0.01 28.79 38.71
CA MET A 8 -0.82 28.01 37.78
C MET A 8 -0.16 27.83 36.41
N ILE A 9 0.51 28.86 35.89
CA ILE A 9 1.26 28.76 34.62
C ILE A 9 2.44 27.80 34.78
N ALA A 10 3.18 27.87 35.88
CA ALA A 10 4.29 26.98 36.18
C ALA A 10 3.83 25.52 36.26
N SER A 11 2.73 25.25 36.96
CA SER A 11 2.13 23.91 37.05
C SER A 11 1.74 23.34 35.67
N ARG A 12 1.11 24.14 34.80
CA ARG A 12 0.77 23.71 33.43
C ARG A 12 1.99 23.39 32.57
N ARG A 13 3.08 24.16 32.73
CA ARG A 13 4.34 23.91 32.02
C ARG A 13 4.96 22.57 32.46
N LEU A 14 4.96 22.30 33.76
CA LEU A 14 5.43 21.02 34.31
C LEU A 14 4.59 19.85 33.81
N ASP A 15 3.25 19.95 33.82
CA ASP A 15 2.37 18.89 33.30
C ASP A 15 2.63 18.61 31.80
N THR A 16 2.84 19.66 31.01
CA THR A 16 3.19 19.51 29.59
C THR A 16 4.53 18.80 29.42
N GLN A 17 5.51 19.13 30.25
CA GLN A 17 6.84 18.52 30.22
C GLN A 17 6.79 17.02 30.60
N VAL A 18 6.08 16.67 31.67
CA VAL A 18 5.87 15.28 32.08
C VAL A 18 5.19 14.47 30.97
N LYS A 19 4.19 15.05 30.28
CA LYS A 19 3.54 14.38 29.14
C LYS A 19 4.49 14.18 27.97
N ARG A 20 5.38 15.14 27.68
CA ARG A 20 6.41 15.02 26.66
C ARG A 20 7.39 13.89 26.98
N GLU A 21 7.85 13.82 28.22
CA GLU A 21 8.74 12.75 28.68
C GLU A 21 8.10 11.38 28.58
N ARG A 22 6.82 11.23 28.95
CA ARG A 22 6.07 9.98 28.77
C ARG A 22 5.95 9.57 27.31
N VAL A 23 5.74 10.53 26.40
CA VAL A 23 5.70 10.25 24.95
C VAL A 23 7.07 9.78 24.45
N ALA A 24 8.16 10.43 24.86
CA ALA A 24 9.52 10.02 24.50
C ALA A 24 9.83 8.60 25.01
N ALA A 25 9.54 8.32 26.28
CA ALA A 25 9.72 6.99 26.86
C ALA A 25 8.88 5.91 26.14
N ALA A 26 7.64 6.23 25.76
CA ALA A 26 6.79 5.32 25.00
C ALA A 26 7.34 5.04 23.58
N VAL A 27 7.94 6.03 22.93
CA VAL A 27 8.61 5.85 21.64
C VAL A 27 9.80 4.90 21.79
N ASP A 28 10.65 5.12 22.80
CA ASP A 28 11.83 4.28 23.02
C ASP A 28 11.46 2.85 23.40
N ALA A 29 10.46 2.66 24.27
CA ALA A 29 9.98 1.32 24.65
C ALA A 29 9.41 0.53 23.45
N ARG A 30 8.64 1.18 22.58
CA ARG A 30 8.12 0.55 21.36
C ARG A 30 9.21 0.25 20.35
N ALA A 31 10.19 1.15 20.21
CA ALA A 31 11.34 0.93 19.35
C ALA A 31 12.20 -0.26 19.81
N ALA A 32 12.40 -0.41 21.13
CA ALA A 32 13.14 -1.52 21.72
C ALA A 32 12.46 -2.89 21.49
N THR A 33 11.12 -2.91 21.52
CA THR A 33 10.32 -4.13 21.31
C THR A 33 10.02 -4.43 19.84
N GLY A 34 10.46 -3.57 18.91
CA GLY A 34 10.18 -3.73 17.48
C GLY A 34 8.71 -3.52 17.10
N GLN A 35 7.93 -2.86 17.96
CA GLN A 35 6.51 -2.61 17.73
C GLN A 35 6.28 -1.40 16.83
N GLU A 36 5.14 -1.37 16.14
CA GLU A 36 4.77 -0.29 15.23
C GLU A 36 4.82 1.09 15.92
N LEU A 37 5.54 2.06 15.36
CA LEU A 37 5.65 3.42 15.88
C LEU A 37 4.57 4.37 15.32
N SER A 38 3.29 4.00 15.47
CA SER A 38 2.17 4.86 15.04
C SER A 38 1.73 5.84 16.14
N ILE A 39 1.27 7.03 15.74
CA ILE A 39 0.82 8.10 16.66
C ILE A 39 -0.28 7.58 17.61
N ALA A 40 -1.22 6.78 17.09
CA ALA A 40 -2.31 6.22 17.89
C ALA A 40 -1.79 5.24 18.94
N ALA A 41 -0.80 4.42 18.58
CA ALA A 41 -0.25 3.43 19.48
C ALA A 41 0.67 4.04 20.55
N ILE A 42 1.45 5.06 20.18
CA ILE A 42 2.26 5.86 21.11
C ILE A 42 1.38 6.61 22.10
N SER A 43 0.29 7.24 21.64
CA SER A 43 -0.69 7.92 22.50
C SER A 43 -1.26 6.98 23.57
N ARG A 44 -1.67 5.76 23.19
CA ARG A 44 -2.17 4.75 24.13
C ARG A 44 -1.09 4.32 25.13
N HIS A 45 0.12 4.07 24.66
CA HIS A 45 1.23 3.61 25.51
C HIS A 45 1.73 4.69 26.48
N ALA A 46 1.76 5.95 26.05
CA ALA A 46 2.17 7.09 26.87
C ALA A 46 1.09 7.55 27.87
N GLY A 47 -0.16 7.07 27.72
CA GLY A 47 -1.31 7.54 28.50
C GLY A 47 -1.69 9.00 28.19
N VAL A 48 -1.46 9.45 26.96
CA VAL A 48 -1.70 10.84 26.52
C VAL A 48 -2.72 10.86 25.39
N SER A 49 -3.54 11.91 25.29
CA SER A 49 -4.53 12.01 24.21
C SER A 49 -3.88 12.22 22.83
N ARG A 50 -4.47 11.66 21.76
CA ARG A 50 -4.02 11.91 20.38
C ARG A 50 -4.00 13.40 20.03
N LYS A 51 -4.96 14.17 20.55
CA LYS A 51 -5.05 15.63 20.33
C LYS A 51 -3.80 16.35 20.85
N PHE A 52 -3.24 15.92 21.98
CA PHE A 52 -2.00 16.50 22.50
C PHE A 52 -0.81 16.29 21.56
N ILE A 53 -0.68 15.12 20.94
CA ILE A 53 0.39 14.88 19.95
C ILE A 53 0.18 15.76 18.71
N TYR A 54 -1.06 15.91 18.26
CA TYR A 54 -1.36 16.75 17.09
C TYR A 54 -1.22 18.25 17.37
N SER A 55 -1.44 18.70 18.60
CA SER A 55 -1.22 20.11 18.97
C SER A 55 0.25 20.48 19.11
N HIS A 56 1.14 19.49 19.23
CA HIS A 56 2.59 19.66 19.41
C HIS A 56 3.34 19.12 18.17
N PRO A 57 3.58 19.96 17.15
CA PRO A 57 4.17 19.54 15.88
C PRO A 57 5.60 19.01 16.03
N ASP A 58 6.33 19.48 17.05
CA ASP A 58 7.64 18.98 17.48
C ASP A 58 7.59 17.48 17.84
N LEU A 59 6.63 17.07 18.67
CA LEU A 59 6.45 15.67 19.05
C LEU A 59 6.07 14.82 17.84
N ARG A 60 5.18 15.34 16.98
CA ARG A 60 4.80 14.66 15.75
C ARG A 60 6.02 14.42 14.84
N ALA A 61 6.83 15.44 14.63
CA ALA A 61 8.02 15.35 13.79
C ALA A 61 9.03 14.33 14.36
N GLN A 62 9.25 14.33 15.69
CA GLN A 62 10.11 13.37 16.36
C GLN A 62 9.61 11.92 16.19
N ILE A 63 8.31 11.68 16.40
CA ILE A 63 7.69 10.37 16.21
C ILE A 63 7.86 9.91 14.75
N GLU A 64 7.56 10.77 13.77
CA GLU A 64 7.68 10.44 12.36
C GLU A 64 9.13 10.20 11.92
N GLN A 65 10.10 10.92 12.50
CA GLN A 65 11.52 10.67 12.26
C GLN A 65 11.95 9.32 12.84
N ARG A 66 11.59 9.02 14.09
CA ARG A 66 11.91 7.74 14.74
C ARG A 66 11.24 6.56 14.03
N ALA A 67 9.99 6.72 13.60
CA ALA A 67 9.29 5.71 12.80
C ALA A 67 10.02 5.42 11.48
N ARG A 68 10.42 6.46 10.73
CA ARG A 68 11.22 6.30 9.50
C ARG A 68 12.55 5.60 9.74
N GLN A 69 13.24 5.96 10.82
CA GLN A 69 14.50 5.31 11.20
C GLN A 69 14.31 3.83 11.55
N HIS A 70 13.24 3.49 12.29
CA HIS A 70 12.94 2.11 12.64
C HIS A 70 12.64 1.27 11.39
N SER A 71 11.83 1.76 10.46
CA SER A 71 11.54 1.04 9.21
C SER A 71 12.80 0.83 8.37
N ARG A 72 13.67 1.84 8.27
CA ARG A 72 14.95 1.70 7.56
C ARG A 72 15.86 0.67 8.20
N ARG A 73 16.02 0.69 9.53
CA ARG A 73 16.83 -0.32 10.23
C ARG A 73 16.31 -1.74 10.00
N ALA A 74 14.99 -1.93 9.95
CA ALA A 74 14.41 -3.23 9.66
C ALA A 74 14.70 -3.69 8.21
N THR A 75 14.63 -2.78 7.24
CA THR A 75 15.00 -3.12 5.85
C THR A 75 16.50 -3.36 5.70
N ASP A 76 17.33 -2.55 6.34
CA ASP A 76 18.79 -2.66 6.28
C ASP A 76 19.24 -3.97 6.94
N ALA A 77 18.63 -4.36 8.07
CA ALA A 77 18.86 -5.66 8.69
C ALA A 77 18.44 -6.83 7.77
N ALA A 78 17.30 -6.74 7.08
CA ALA A 78 16.89 -7.78 6.13
C ALA A 78 17.85 -7.91 4.92
N VAL A 79 18.48 -6.81 4.50
CA VAL A 79 19.51 -6.81 3.45
C VAL A 79 20.84 -7.35 3.99
N ALA A 80 21.25 -6.94 5.20
CA ALA A 80 22.48 -7.39 5.86
C ALA A 80 22.44 -8.90 6.20
N ASP A 81 21.30 -9.41 6.63
CA ASP A 81 21.05 -10.85 6.86
C ASP A 81 20.99 -11.67 5.56
N GLY A 82 21.18 -11.03 4.39
CA GLY A 82 21.14 -11.68 3.09
C GLY A 82 19.75 -12.19 2.66
N ARG A 83 18.71 -11.92 3.46
CA ARG A 83 17.32 -12.37 3.18
C ARG A 83 16.74 -11.69 1.94
N VAL A 84 17.17 -10.47 1.64
CA VAL A 84 16.74 -9.71 0.45
C VAL A 84 17.96 -9.12 -0.25
N THR A 85 18.23 -9.58 -1.47
CA THR A 85 19.29 -9.01 -2.31
C THR A 85 18.72 -8.02 -3.32
N VAL A 86 19.54 -7.06 -3.75
CA VAL A 86 19.19 -6.11 -4.82
C VAL A 86 18.82 -6.84 -6.12
N ALA A 87 19.45 -7.98 -6.39
CA ALA A 87 19.13 -8.83 -7.53
C ALA A 87 17.71 -9.40 -7.45
N SER A 88 17.29 -9.91 -6.28
CA SER A 88 15.92 -10.39 -6.05
C SER A 88 14.89 -9.29 -6.30
N LEU A 89 15.09 -8.10 -5.72
CA LEU A 89 14.17 -6.97 -5.90
C LEU A 89 14.05 -6.53 -7.37
N ARG A 90 15.15 -6.58 -8.13
CA ARG A 90 15.15 -6.29 -9.57
C ARG A 90 14.37 -7.35 -10.35
N ALA A 91 14.56 -8.62 -10.01
CA ALA A 91 13.81 -9.73 -10.61
C ALA A 91 12.31 -9.60 -10.32
N ASP A 92 11.93 -9.29 -9.09
CA ASP A 92 10.53 -9.08 -8.69
C ASP A 92 9.89 -7.90 -9.43
N LEU A 93 10.63 -6.79 -9.58
CA LEU A 93 10.18 -5.64 -10.37
C LEU A 93 9.98 -5.99 -11.84
N ALA A 94 10.89 -6.75 -12.45
CA ALA A 94 10.75 -7.20 -13.82
C ALA A 94 9.54 -8.13 -13.99
N ASN A 95 9.36 -9.08 -13.08
CA ASN A 95 8.27 -10.05 -13.10
C ASN A 95 6.90 -9.35 -12.94
N THR A 96 6.78 -8.45 -11.97
CA THR A 96 5.54 -7.69 -11.73
C THR A 96 5.19 -6.78 -12.91
N LYS A 97 6.17 -6.16 -13.57
CA LYS A 97 5.95 -5.39 -14.80
C LYS A 97 5.45 -6.28 -15.95
N ALA A 98 6.07 -7.45 -16.15
CA ALA A 98 5.65 -8.39 -17.18
C ALA A 98 4.24 -8.94 -16.91
N HIS A 99 3.90 -9.22 -15.66
CA HIS A 99 2.55 -9.64 -15.27
C HIS A 99 1.50 -8.55 -15.55
N ASN A 100 1.77 -7.31 -15.14
CA ASN A 100 0.88 -6.18 -15.46
C ASN A 100 0.70 -5.98 -16.97
N HIS A 101 1.75 -6.17 -17.76
CA HIS A 101 1.65 -6.06 -19.21
C HIS A 101 0.72 -7.13 -19.81
N ARG A 102 0.86 -8.39 -19.38
CA ARG A 102 -0.01 -9.49 -19.79
C ARG A 102 -1.47 -9.23 -19.43
N LEU A 103 -1.74 -8.78 -18.20
CA LEU A 103 -3.11 -8.43 -17.78
C LEU A 103 -3.72 -7.31 -18.64
N ARG A 104 -2.94 -6.28 -18.97
CA ARG A 104 -3.42 -5.19 -19.85
C ARG A 104 -3.71 -5.66 -21.27
N GLN A 105 -2.91 -6.60 -21.80
CA GLN A 105 -3.18 -7.19 -23.10
C GLN A 105 -4.48 -8.01 -23.10
N GLN A 106 -4.68 -8.83 -22.06
CA GLN A 106 -5.92 -9.61 -21.89
C GLN A 106 -7.13 -8.70 -21.76
N LEU A 107 -7.03 -7.64 -20.97
CA LEU A 107 -8.09 -6.65 -20.78
C LEU A 107 -8.48 -6.02 -22.13
N ARG A 108 -7.51 -5.55 -22.91
CA ARG A 108 -7.78 -4.99 -24.25
C ARG A 108 -8.41 -6.00 -25.21
N ALA A 109 -7.95 -7.25 -25.18
CA ALA A 109 -8.54 -8.29 -26.03
C ALA A 109 -10.00 -8.59 -25.65
N LEU A 110 -10.32 -8.56 -24.35
CA LEU A 110 -11.69 -8.72 -23.86
C LEU A 110 -12.56 -7.51 -24.21
N GLU A 111 -12.07 -6.29 -24.03
CA GLU A 111 -12.76 -5.07 -24.45
C GLU A 111 -13.04 -5.06 -25.94
N GLN A 112 -12.07 -5.48 -26.76
CA GLN A 112 -12.23 -5.57 -28.20
C GLN A 112 -13.33 -6.57 -28.58
N ARG A 113 -13.30 -7.79 -28.02
CA ARG A 113 -14.35 -8.79 -28.27
C ARG A 113 -15.73 -8.31 -27.83
N LEU A 114 -15.80 -7.65 -26.67
CA LEU A 114 -17.06 -7.07 -26.18
C LEU A 114 -17.57 -6.00 -27.14
N SER A 115 -16.68 -5.13 -27.63
CA SER A 115 -17.04 -4.09 -28.59
C SER A 115 -17.49 -4.67 -29.93
N GLU A 116 -16.85 -5.75 -30.38
CA GLU A 116 -17.22 -6.47 -31.60
C GLU A 116 -18.61 -7.12 -31.46
N THR A 117 -18.89 -7.81 -30.35
CA THR A 117 -20.20 -8.44 -30.10
C THR A 117 -21.31 -7.41 -29.99
N LEU A 118 -21.11 -6.36 -29.19
CA LEU A 118 -22.09 -5.27 -29.07
C LEU A 118 -22.26 -4.51 -30.39
N GLY A 119 -21.18 -4.34 -31.16
CA GLY A 119 -21.24 -3.72 -32.48
C GLY A 119 -22.05 -4.55 -33.49
N GLN A 120 -21.92 -5.89 -33.44
CA GLN A 120 -22.73 -6.81 -34.25
C GLN A 120 -24.21 -6.76 -33.87
N GLU A 121 -24.54 -6.81 -32.57
CA GLU A 121 -25.93 -6.69 -32.09
C GLU A 121 -26.59 -5.39 -32.58
N VAL A 122 -25.88 -4.26 -32.47
CA VAL A 122 -26.38 -2.96 -32.95
C VAL A 122 -26.53 -2.93 -34.47
N ALA A 123 -25.60 -3.54 -35.22
CA ALA A 123 -25.68 -3.60 -36.68
C ALA A 123 -26.88 -4.44 -37.16
N ASP A 124 -27.16 -5.55 -36.47
CA ASP A 124 -28.31 -6.42 -36.75
C ASP A 124 -29.65 -5.74 -36.44
N GLU A 125 -29.74 -4.97 -35.35
CA GLU A 125 -30.95 -4.20 -34.98
C GLU A 125 -31.27 -3.07 -35.97
N LEU A 126 -30.24 -2.41 -36.53
CA LEU A 126 -30.41 -1.27 -37.45
C LEU A 126 -30.66 -1.70 -38.91
N GLY A 127 -30.32 -2.93 -39.28
CA GLY A 127 -30.44 -3.46 -40.65
C GLY A 127 -29.51 -2.76 -41.67
N PRO A 128 -29.46 -3.23 -42.93
CA PRO A 128 -28.50 -2.77 -43.96
C PRO A 128 -28.74 -1.32 -44.47
N GLY A 129 -29.44 -0.47 -43.72
CA GLY A 129 -29.72 0.94 -44.04
C GLY A 129 -29.49 1.92 -42.90
N GLY A 130 -28.87 1.50 -41.79
CA GLY A 130 -28.46 2.41 -40.71
C GLY A 130 -27.53 3.51 -41.23
N ALA A 131 -27.90 4.77 -41.02
CA ALA A 131 -27.26 5.96 -41.61
C ALA A 131 -25.71 5.90 -41.55
N PRO A 132 -25.00 6.35 -42.62
CA PRO A 132 -23.56 6.24 -42.67
C PRO A 132 -22.92 7.04 -41.54
N ALA A 133 -22.05 6.37 -40.76
CA ALA A 133 -21.28 6.94 -39.64
C ALA A 133 -20.40 8.16 -40.00
N ASP A 134 -20.38 8.56 -41.28
CA ASP A 134 -19.67 9.72 -41.79
C ASP A 134 -20.34 11.06 -41.42
N GLU A 135 -21.67 11.06 -41.23
CA GLU A 135 -22.39 12.29 -40.86
C GLU A 135 -22.01 12.75 -39.42
N LEU A 136 -21.83 11.79 -38.51
CA LEU A 136 -21.35 12.02 -37.13
C LEU A 136 -19.85 12.30 -37.03
N ARG A 137 -19.08 12.17 -38.12
CA ARG A 137 -17.64 12.51 -38.17
C ARG A 137 -17.44 13.99 -38.50
N SER A 138 -18.35 14.60 -39.27
CA SER A 138 -18.28 16.02 -39.65
C SER A 138 -18.63 16.96 -38.48
N GLU A 139 -19.56 16.59 -37.61
CA GLU A 139 -19.92 17.39 -36.42
C GLU A 139 -18.86 17.36 -35.31
N ARG A 140 -17.99 16.34 -35.30
CA ARG A 140 -16.83 16.25 -34.40
C ARG A 140 -15.59 17.00 -34.92
N SER A 141 -15.74 17.78 -35.99
CA SER A 141 -14.69 18.68 -36.49
C SER A 141 -14.58 19.99 -35.70
N TRP A 142 -15.55 20.35 -34.83
CA TRP A 142 -15.48 21.53 -33.96
C TRP A 142 -14.89 21.20 -32.59
N GLY A 143 -13.74 20.52 -32.60
CA GLY A 143 -13.10 20.03 -31.38
C GLY A 143 -11.61 19.73 -31.52
N LEU A 144 -10.91 20.41 -32.44
CA LEU A 144 -9.47 20.65 -32.30
C LEU A 144 -9.23 21.56 -31.09
N CYS A 145 -9.46 21.03 -29.89
CA CYS A 145 -8.85 21.52 -28.66
C CYS A 145 -7.71 20.56 -28.32
N ASP A 146 -6.50 21.01 -28.64
CA ASP A 146 -5.18 20.61 -28.14
C ASP A 146 -5.20 19.69 -26.90
N SER A 147 -5.27 18.37 -27.10
CA SER A 147 -5.08 17.38 -26.02
C SER A 147 -3.67 16.79 -25.99
N THR A 148 -2.81 17.21 -26.93
CA THR A 148 -1.40 16.84 -27.00
C THR A 148 -0.53 17.48 -25.91
N ARG A 149 -1.09 18.35 -25.05
CA ARG A 149 -0.44 18.80 -23.80
C ARG A 149 -1.14 18.30 -22.54
N ARG A 150 -1.37 16.98 -22.37
CA ARG A 150 -1.71 16.46 -21.03
C ARG A 150 -1.40 14.99 -20.75
N TRP A 151 -0.24 14.47 -21.15
CA TRP A 151 0.28 13.21 -20.56
C TRP A 151 1.81 13.20 -20.32
N THR A 152 2.42 14.38 -20.18
CA THR A 152 3.78 14.51 -19.64
C THR A 152 3.73 15.19 -18.27
N THR A 153 3.19 14.48 -17.28
CA THR A 153 3.59 14.70 -15.90
C THR A 153 4.15 13.39 -15.37
N PRO A 154 5.43 13.33 -14.94
CA PRO A 154 5.94 12.16 -14.26
C PRO A 154 5.14 11.99 -12.97
N TRP A 155 4.88 10.74 -12.61
CA TRP A 155 4.29 10.32 -11.34
C TRP A 155 5.09 10.93 -10.17
N ARG A 156 4.79 12.17 -9.78
CA ARG A 156 5.18 12.66 -8.45
C ARG A 156 4.21 12.02 -7.49
N VAL A 157 4.70 11.00 -6.80
CA VAL A 157 4.15 10.56 -5.53
C VAL A 157 4.17 11.76 -4.59
N THR A 158 3.05 12.46 -4.49
CA THR A 158 2.73 13.27 -3.32
C THR A 158 1.56 12.60 -2.65
N SER A 159 1.91 11.69 -1.76
CA SER A 159 1.03 10.97 -0.85
C SER A 159 0.19 11.94 -0.01
N ARG A 160 -1.09 12.07 -0.37
CA ARG A 160 -2.16 12.50 0.52
C ARG A 160 -3.48 12.02 -0.12
N TRP A 161 -4.29 11.29 0.62
CA TRP A 161 -5.61 10.79 0.21
C TRP A 161 -5.65 9.48 -0.61
N TRP A 162 -5.13 8.39 -0.04
CA TRP A 162 -5.89 7.13 -0.09
C TRP A 162 -5.60 6.32 1.17
N LYS A 163 -6.64 6.08 1.98
CA LYS A 163 -6.68 5.01 2.99
C LYS A 163 -7.69 3.99 2.48
N PRO A 164 -7.33 2.71 2.31
CA PRO A 164 -8.32 1.65 2.31
C PRO A 164 -8.60 1.29 3.77
N SER A 165 -9.75 1.73 4.27
CA SER A 165 -10.38 1.17 5.45
C SER A 165 -10.96 -0.19 5.11
N GLY A 166 -10.42 -1.22 5.74
CA GLY A 166 -11.18 -2.38 6.21
C GLY A 166 -11.40 -3.51 5.22
N LEU A 167 -10.51 -4.50 5.23
CA LEU A 167 -10.89 -5.91 5.07
C LEU A 167 -10.05 -6.77 6.02
N ARG A 168 -10.75 -7.62 6.78
CA ARG A 168 -10.25 -8.56 7.79
C ARG A 168 -9.31 -9.60 7.15
N PRO A 169 -8.26 -10.07 7.84
CA PRO A 169 -7.56 -11.27 7.42
C PRO A 169 -8.39 -12.49 7.82
N THR A 170 -8.94 -13.21 6.84
CA THR A 170 -9.26 -14.63 7.04
C THR A 170 -7.94 -15.39 7.00
N SER A 171 -7.49 -15.86 8.16
CA SER A 171 -6.43 -16.84 8.26
C SER A 171 -6.88 -18.13 7.57
N ARG A 172 -6.32 -18.43 6.40
CA ARG A 172 -6.29 -19.79 5.88
C ARG A 172 -4.86 -20.31 6.01
N THR A 173 -4.65 -21.02 7.11
CA THR A 173 -3.55 -21.95 7.35
C THR A 173 -3.29 -22.77 6.08
N SER A 174 -2.13 -22.56 5.46
CA SER A 174 -1.59 -23.51 4.49
C SER A 174 -1.07 -24.72 5.23
N ALA A 175 -1.79 -25.83 5.13
CA ALA A 175 -1.24 -27.14 5.47
C ALA A 175 -0.11 -27.46 4.48
N SER A 176 1.12 -27.57 5.00
CA SER A 176 2.25 -28.16 4.31
C SER A 176 2.05 -29.68 4.20
N PRO A 177 2.34 -30.32 3.06
CA PRO A 177 2.73 -31.70 3.05
C PRO A 177 4.26 -31.76 2.91
N SER A 178 4.92 -32.07 4.02
CA SER A 178 6.32 -32.51 4.01
C SER A 178 6.42 -33.67 4.97
N LYS A 179 6.45 -34.90 4.43
CA LYS A 179 7.61 -35.80 4.50
C LYS A 179 7.21 -37.28 4.39
N LEU A 180 7.96 -37.96 3.51
CA LEU A 180 8.51 -39.31 3.61
C LEU A 180 7.55 -40.48 3.94
N SER A 181 7.51 -41.48 3.05
CA SER A 181 8.32 -42.68 3.27
C SER A 181 8.42 -43.52 2.00
N LEU A 182 9.63 -43.62 1.47
CA LEU A 182 10.04 -44.58 0.45
C LEU A 182 10.91 -45.61 1.18
N LYS A 183 10.38 -46.81 1.37
CA LYS A 183 11.02 -48.06 1.86
C LYS A 183 9.95 -49.14 1.65
N GLU A 184 10.14 -50.31 1.08
CA GLU A 184 11.28 -51.13 0.66
C GLU A 184 10.76 -52.07 -0.43
N SER A 185 11.58 -52.40 -1.43
CA SER A 185 11.54 -53.72 -2.09
C SER A 185 12.59 -54.58 -1.36
N PRO A 186 12.45 -55.93 -1.28
CA PRO A 186 12.76 -56.75 -2.46
C PRO A 186 12.06 -58.14 -2.57
N SER A 187 12.05 -58.64 -3.80
CA SER A 187 12.30 -60.03 -4.26
C SER A 187 11.70 -61.26 -3.54
N GLY A 188 11.07 -62.14 -4.34
CA GLY A 188 11.40 -63.57 -4.35
C GLY A 188 10.24 -64.57 -4.28
N GLU A 189 10.28 -65.57 -5.19
CA GLU A 189 9.65 -66.91 -5.12
C GLU A 189 8.12 -66.99 -5.37
N ALA A 190 7.52 -68.05 -5.90
CA ALA A 190 7.87 -69.22 -6.71
C ALA A 190 6.53 -69.93 -7.01
N GLY A 191 6.46 -70.66 -8.13
CA GLY A 191 5.63 -71.85 -8.38
C GLY A 191 4.18 -71.97 -7.86
N CYS A 192 3.24 -72.08 -8.80
CA CYS A 192 2.45 -73.31 -9.06
C CYS A 192 1.83 -73.19 -10.45
#